data_AF-A0A7L4QV25-F1
#
_entry.id   AF-A0A7L4QV25-F1
#
_cell.length_a   1.000
_cell.length_b   1.000
_cell.length_c   1.000
_cell.angle_alpha   90.00
_cell.angle_beta   90.00
_cell.angle_gamma   90.00
#
_symmetry.space_group_name_H-M   'P 1'
#
loop_
_entity.id
_entity.type
_entity.pdbx_description
1 polymer ?
#
loop_
_entity_poly.entity_id
_entity_poly.type
_entity_poly.pdbx_seq_one_letter_code
_entity_poly.pdbx_strand_id
1 'polypeptide(L)'
;MKKMIIASFLLFILLANPASADLFTDMNKKVAGYNQNVDKVPSVVNSLLGNEEIYGIIELNDGSALELKVVTKDSTVVEFQKLAIEIEAEKGDCNQDGYLSAVDSLCALNMATGKIAEDTNVDVDDNGAVTSLDARIILQSVVGLSSEVDPTVVVMSDEDTIRSIMGSQQPANTFLDAYDAGDIVIEPVGIVNNITFFMANMGLKVSKLLGII
;
A
#
# COMPACT_ATOMS: atom_id res chain seq x y z
N MET A 1 -35.42 38.37 3.63
CA MET A 1 -34.13 38.29 2.92
C MET A 1 -33.20 37.32 3.66
N LYS A 2 -33.19 36.02 3.34
CA LYS A 2 -32.25 35.05 3.99
C LYS A 2 -32.17 33.66 3.32
N LYS A 3 -32.63 33.51 2.06
CA LYS A 3 -32.66 32.20 1.37
C LYS A 3 -31.93 32.16 0.01
N MET A 4 -31.14 33.18 -0.33
CA MET A 4 -30.51 33.29 -1.67
C MET A 4 -28.98 33.25 -1.68
N ILE A 5 -28.30 32.94 -0.57
CA ILE A 5 -26.81 32.93 -0.53
C ILE A 5 -26.21 31.51 -0.53
N ILE A 6 -26.98 30.47 -0.18
CA ILE A 6 -26.43 29.11 -0.05
C ILE A 6 -26.23 28.41 -1.42
N ALA A 7 -26.96 28.82 -2.46
CA ALA A 7 -26.83 28.22 -3.79
C ALA A 7 -25.57 28.67 -4.56
N SER A 8 -24.96 29.81 -4.20
CA SER A 8 -23.75 30.31 -4.87
C SER A 8 -22.45 29.81 -4.23
N PHE A 9 -22.49 29.33 -2.97
CA PHE A 9 -21.35 28.70 -2.30
C PHE A 9 -21.20 27.23 -2.73
N LEU A 10 -22.31 26.59 -3.12
CA LEU A 10 -22.33 25.23 -3.66
C LEU A 10 -21.65 25.13 -5.04
N LEU A 11 -21.64 26.21 -5.83
CA LEU A 11 -21.08 26.21 -7.19
C LEU A 11 -19.55 26.45 -7.21
N PHE A 12 -18.97 27.02 -6.14
CA PHE A 12 -17.52 27.19 -6.00
C PHE A 12 -16.83 25.96 -5.42
N ILE A 13 -17.55 25.13 -4.63
CA ILE A 13 -17.04 23.85 -4.12
C ILE A 13 -17.02 22.78 -5.23
N LEU A 14 -17.82 22.95 -6.29
CA LEU A 14 -17.82 22.08 -7.49
C LEU A 14 -16.66 22.33 -8.46
N LEU A 15 -15.79 23.32 -8.20
CA LEU A 15 -14.59 23.60 -9.00
C LEU A 15 -13.28 23.53 -8.18
N ALA A 16 -13.37 23.10 -6.91
CA ALA A 16 -12.21 22.86 -6.05
C ALA A 16 -12.14 21.38 -5.65
N ASN A 17 -12.30 20.48 -6.61
CA ASN A 17 -11.63 19.20 -6.52
C ASN A 17 -10.19 19.44 -6.98
N PRO A 18 -9.17 19.34 -6.11
CA PRO A 18 -7.90 18.83 -6.60
C PRO A 18 -8.18 17.39 -7.05
N ALA A 19 -8.56 17.25 -8.31
CA ALA A 19 -8.43 15.98 -8.99
C ALA A 19 -6.93 15.65 -9.00
N SER A 20 -6.57 14.73 -8.10
CA SER A 20 -5.28 14.03 -7.95
C SER A 20 -4.11 14.84 -7.31
N ALA A 21 -3.12 14.23 -6.64
CA ALA A 21 -2.41 13.05 -7.14
C ALA A 21 -1.91 12.00 -6.13
N ASP A 22 -1.94 12.20 -4.81
CA ASP A 22 -1.28 11.24 -3.89
C ASP A 22 -2.26 10.42 -3.04
N LEU A 23 -2.55 9.18 -3.48
CA LEU A 23 -3.39 8.22 -2.77
C LEU A 23 -2.89 7.97 -1.34
N PHE A 24 -1.56 7.89 -1.15
CA PHE A 24 -0.95 7.67 0.17
C PHE A 24 -1.34 8.77 1.17
N THR A 25 -1.20 10.04 0.79
CA THR A 25 -1.56 11.18 1.62
C THR A 25 -3.03 11.12 2.05
N ASP A 26 -3.93 10.72 1.15
CA ASP A 26 -5.35 10.61 1.45
C ASP A 26 -5.64 9.46 2.43
N MET A 27 -5.00 8.30 2.25
CA MET A 27 -5.10 7.17 3.18
C MET A 27 -4.58 7.55 4.56
N ASN A 28 -3.39 8.16 4.63
CA ASN A 28 -2.73 8.54 5.88
C ASN A 28 -3.61 9.47 6.74
N LYS A 29 -4.29 10.43 6.10
CA LYS A 29 -5.24 11.31 6.80
C LYS A 29 -6.41 10.57 7.43
N LYS A 30 -6.81 9.41 6.89
CA LYS A 30 -7.93 8.61 7.40
C LYS A 30 -7.54 7.67 8.53
N VAL A 31 -6.26 7.37 8.73
CA VAL A 31 -5.78 6.46 9.78
C VAL A 31 -6.29 6.89 11.17
N ALA A 32 -6.18 8.17 11.50
CA ALA A 32 -6.67 8.69 12.78
C ALA A 32 -8.19 8.51 12.93
N GLY A 33 -8.95 8.76 11.86
CA GLY A 33 -10.41 8.58 11.85
C GLY A 33 -10.82 7.10 11.97
N TYR A 34 -10.09 6.20 11.30
CA TYR A 34 -10.27 4.76 11.44
C TYR A 34 -10.04 4.31 12.89
N ASN A 35 -8.90 4.68 13.49
CA ASN A 35 -8.54 4.29 14.86
C ASN A 35 -9.55 4.77 15.90
N GLN A 36 -10.17 5.94 15.70
CA GLN A 36 -11.25 6.46 16.56
C GLN A 36 -12.55 5.64 16.49
N ASN A 37 -12.70 4.79 15.48
CA ASN A 37 -13.88 3.97 15.24
C ASN A 37 -13.54 2.47 15.19
N VAL A 38 -12.39 2.07 15.77
CA VAL A 38 -11.90 0.69 15.74
C VAL A 38 -12.89 -0.29 16.41
N ASP A 39 -13.66 0.19 17.37
CA ASP A 39 -14.73 -0.53 18.07
C ASP A 39 -15.91 -0.90 17.15
N LYS A 40 -16.04 -0.23 16.00
CA LYS A 40 -17.06 -0.50 14.98
C LYS A 40 -16.56 -1.46 13.90
N VAL A 41 -15.29 -1.84 13.92
CA VAL A 41 -14.72 -2.78 12.96
C VAL A 41 -15.36 -4.15 13.19
N PRO A 42 -15.96 -4.77 12.16
CA PRO A 42 -16.54 -6.11 12.31
C PRO A 42 -15.49 -7.09 12.85
N SER A 43 -15.88 -7.94 13.80
CA SER A 43 -14.95 -8.89 14.47
C SER A 43 -14.19 -9.78 13.51
N VAL A 44 -14.79 -10.03 12.36
CA VAL A 44 -14.20 -10.83 11.29
C VAL A 44 -13.05 -10.10 10.58
N VAL A 45 -13.13 -8.79 10.37
CA VAL A 45 -12.01 -7.98 9.86
C VAL A 45 -10.88 -7.95 10.89
N ASN A 46 -11.23 -7.81 12.18
CA ASN A 46 -10.27 -7.91 13.28
C ASN A 46 -9.55 -9.27 13.31
N SER A 47 -10.24 -10.38 13.01
CA SER A 47 -9.61 -11.70 12.97
C SER A 47 -8.63 -11.91 11.81
N LEU A 48 -8.75 -11.12 10.74
CA LEU A 48 -7.90 -11.20 9.56
C LEU A 48 -6.71 -10.24 9.64
N LEU A 49 -6.94 -9.01 10.11
CA LEU A 49 -5.99 -7.91 9.99
C LEU A 49 -5.77 -7.16 11.31
N GLY A 50 -6.20 -7.72 12.44
CA GLY A 50 -6.19 -7.02 13.72
C GLY A 50 -4.83 -6.97 14.42
N ASN A 51 -3.94 -7.91 14.16
CA ASN A 51 -2.64 -8.04 14.83
C ASN A 51 -1.56 -8.49 13.83
N GLU A 52 -1.33 -7.68 12.79
CA GLU A 52 -0.51 -8.08 11.65
C GLU A 52 0.55 -7.02 11.31
N GLU A 53 1.66 -7.47 10.71
CA GLU A 53 2.53 -6.63 9.90
C GLU A 53 2.14 -6.85 8.44
N ILE A 54 1.43 -5.88 7.89
CA ILE A 54 0.81 -5.96 6.57
C ILE A 54 1.71 -5.27 5.57
N TYR A 55 2.05 -6.00 4.51
CA TYR A 55 2.59 -5.43 3.29
C TYR A 55 1.46 -5.17 2.30
N GLY A 56 1.12 -3.89 2.11
CA GLY A 56 0.06 -3.46 1.19
C GLY A 56 0.64 -3.08 -0.16
N ILE A 57 0.09 -3.63 -1.24
CA ILE A 57 0.44 -3.30 -2.62
C ILE A 57 -0.82 -2.81 -3.32
N ILE A 58 -0.78 -1.59 -3.84
CA ILE A 58 -1.91 -0.99 -4.57
C ILE A 58 -1.45 -0.64 -5.99
N GLU A 59 -2.04 -1.28 -7.00
CA GLU A 59 -1.82 -0.90 -8.40
C GLU A 59 -2.50 0.45 -8.67
N LEU A 60 -1.72 1.44 -9.09
CA LEU A 60 -2.20 2.77 -9.42
C LEU A 60 -2.65 2.85 -10.87
N ASN A 61 -3.56 3.78 -11.15
CA ASN A 61 -4.14 3.94 -12.49
C ASN A 61 -3.13 4.38 -13.57
N ASP A 62 -1.94 4.83 -13.17
CA ASP A 62 -0.83 5.15 -14.08
C ASP A 62 0.08 3.95 -14.38
N GLY A 63 -0.21 2.77 -13.82
CA GLY A 63 0.55 1.54 -13.97
C GLY A 63 1.71 1.38 -12.99
N SER A 64 1.94 2.36 -12.10
CA SER A 64 2.87 2.20 -10.98
C SER A 64 2.21 1.48 -9.80
N ALA A 65 2.98 1.12 -8.78
CA ALA A 65 2.48 0.52 -7.56
C ALA A 65 2.78 1.40 -6.34
N LEU A 66 1.79 1.58 -5.47
CA LEU A 66 1.97 2.15 -4.15
C LEU A 66 2.14 1.01 -3.13
N GLU A 67 3.34 0.93 -2.56
CA GLU A 67 3.65 -0.02 -1.51
C GLU A 67 3.58 0.61 -0.12
N LEU A 68 3.01 -0.14 0.82
CA LEU A 68 2.72 0.31 2.16
C LEU A 68 3.17 -0.71 3.19
N LYS A 69 3.72 -0.22 4.30
CA LYS A 69 3.82 -0.96 5.54
C LYS A 69 2.73 -0.49 6.48
N VAL A 70 1.91 -1.43 6.94
CA VAL A 70 0.86 -1.16 7.92
C VAL A 70 1.00 -2.14 9.06
N VAL A 71 1.20 -1.64 10.28
CA VAL A 71 1.25 -2.49 11.47
C VAL A 71 -0.02 -2.27 12.28
N THR A 72 -0.73 -3.35 12.59
CA THR A 72 -1.94 -3.32 13.41
C THR A 72 -1.74 -4.04 14.73
N LYS A 73 -2.34 -3.50 15.79
CA LYS A 73 -2.44 -4.12 17.12
C LYS A 73 -3.85 -3.92 17.65
N ASP A 74 -4.54 -5.00 17.96
CA ASP A 74 -5.96 -5.00 18.36
C ASP A 74 -6.84 -4.15 17.41
N SER A 75 -6.68 -4.37 16.09
CA SER A 75 -7.28 -3.59 14.99
C SER A 75 -6.88 -2.13 14.89
N THR A 76 -6.07 -1.60 15.80
CA THR A 76 -5.58 -0.22 15.73
C THR A 76 -4.35 -0.17 14.82
N VAL A 77 -4.33 0.74 13.86
CA VAL A 77 -3.14 1.02 13.05
C VAL A 77 -2.15 1.78 13.93
N VAL A 78 -1.01 1.16 14.22
CA VAL A 78 0.07 1.74 15.03
C VAL A 78 1.24 2.25 14.18
N GLU A 79 1.34 1.78 12.94
CA GLU A 79 2.32 2.20 11.95
C GLU A 79 1.66 2.23 10.57
N PHE A 80 1.86 3.32 9.83
CA PHE A 80 1.37 3.48 8.46
C PHE A 80 2.43 4.24 7.68
N GLN A 81 3.16 3.55 6.83
CA GLN A 81 4.34 4.07 6.14
C GLN A 81 4.23 3.77 4.64
N LYS A 82 4.50 4.78 3.81
CA LYS A 82 4.78 4.56 2.39
C LYS A 82 6.14 3.91 2.29
N LEU A 83 6.19 2.74 1.67
CA LEU A 83 7.44 2.11 1.31
C LEU A 83 7.88 2.78 0.03
N ALA A 84 8.69 3.82 0.17
CA ALA A 84 9.34 4.43 -0.95
C ALA A 84 10.54 3.56 -1.31
N ILE A 85 10.51 2.99 -2.51
CA ILE A 85 11.74 2.98 -3.29
C ILE A 85 11.50 3.92 -4.47
N GLU A 86 11.30 5.21 -4.16
CA GLU A 86 11.38 6.25 -5.18
C GLU A 86 12.85 6.48 -5.45
N ILE A 87 13.37 5.74 -6.42
CA ILE A 87 14.66 6.07 -7.01
C ILE A 87 14.42 7.29 -7.89
N GLU A 88 15.19 8.37 -7.67
CA GLU A 88 15.08 9.57 -8.51
C GLU A 88 15.21 9.20 -10.00
N ALA A 89 14.51 9.92 -10.87
CA ALA A 89 14.57 9.63 -12.30
C ALA A 89 16.03 9.63 -12.80
N GLU A 90 16.41 8.62 -13.58
CA GLU A 90 17.79 8.35 -14.07
C GLU A 90 18.78 7.84 -13.01
N LYS A 91 18.44 7.92 -11.72
CA LYS A 91 19.23 7.33 -10.64
C LYS A 91 19.02 5.82 -10.63
N GLY A 92 20.06 5.05 -10.30
CA GLY A 92 20.05 3.60 -10.37
C GLY A 92 20.10 2.99 -11.78
N ASP A 93 19.88 3.74 -12.86
CA ASP A 93 20.05 3.28 -14.25
C ASP A 93 21.54 3.18 -14.60
N CYS A 94 22.17 2.07 -14.18
CA CYS A 94 23.58 1.87 -14.39
C CYS A 94 23.91 1.63 -15.88
N ASN A 95 23.07 0.86 -16.58
CA ASN A 95 23.38 0.48 -17.95
C ASN A 95 23.06 1.61 -18.97
N GLN A 96 22.42 2.69 -18.51
CA GLN A 96 22.02 3.88 -19.26
C GLN A 96 21.10 3.57 -20.44
N ASP A 97 20.25 2.55 -20.29
CA ASP A 97 19.26 2.19 -21.30
C ASP A 97 17.92 2.94 -21.14
N GLY A 98 17.80 3.75 -20.08
CA GLY A 98 16.64 4.56 -19.74
C GLY A 98 15.58 3.81 -18.93
N TYR A 99 15.83 2.56 -18.54
CA TYR A 99 14.92 1.75 -17.74
C TYR A 99 15.62 1.20 -16.51
N LEU A 100 14.91 1.21 -15.38
CA LEU A 100 15.39 0.52 -14.19
C LEU A 100 15.02 -0.97 -14.29
N SER A 101 16.01 -1.85 -14.17
CA SER A 101 15.83 -3.29 -14.34
C SER A 101 16.72 -4.14 -13.41
N ALA A 102 16.53 -5.45 -13.44
CA ALA A 102 17.43 -6.38 -12.76
C ALA A 102 18.88 -6.33 -13.28
N VAL A 103 19.09 -5.81 -14.51
CA VAL A 103 20.43 -5.60 -15.07
C VAL A 103 21.16 -4.50 -14.29
N ASP A 104 20.45 -3.46 -13.90
CA ASP A 104 21.00 -2.34 -13.13
C ASP A 104 21.34 -2.75 -11.71
N SER A 105 20.49 -3.57 -11.08
CA SER A 105 20.81 -4.20 -9.80
C SER A 105 22.09 -5.03 -9.86
N LEU A 106 22.25 -5.85 -10.92
CA LEU A 106 23.46 -6.65 -11.10
C LEU A 106 24.69 -5.76 -11.29
N CYS A 107 24.54 -4.64 -12.00
CA CYS A 107 25.61 -3.65 -12.12
C CYS A 107 26.00 -3.09 -10.74
N ALA A 108 25.04 -2.59 -9.96
CA ALA A 108 25.29 -2.05 -8.62
C ALA A 108 26.00 -3.09 -7.73
N LEU A 109 25.63 -4.38 -7.83
CA LEU A 109 26.31 -5.46 -7.11
C LEU A 109 27.77 -5.67 -7.58
N ASN A 110 28.04 -5.49 -8.87
CA ASN A 110 29.40 -5.54 -9.39
C ASN A 110 30.24 -4.33 -8.93
N MET A 111 29.64 -3.15 -8.76
CA MET A 111 30.31 -1.99 -8.13
C MET A 111 30.64 -2.29 -6.66
N ALA A 112 29.66 -2.74 -5.88
CA ALA A 112 29.81 -3.08 -4.46
C ALA A 112 30.87 -4.17 -4.18
N THR A 113 31.14 -5.03 -5.16
CA THR A 113 32.17 -6.08 -5.07
C THR A 113 33.52 -5.68 -5.68
N GLY A 114 33.67 -4.42 -6.11
CA GLY A 114 34.89 -3.87 -6.68
C GLY A 114 35.26 -4.44 -8.06
N LYS A 115 34.30 -5.06 -8.76
CA LYS A 115 34.53 -5.62 -10.11
C LYS A 115 34.49 -4.56 -11.20
N ILE A 116 33.74 -3.49 -10.96
CA ILE A 116 33.65 -2.31 -11.83
C ILE A 116 33.76 -1.05 -10.98
N ALA A 117 34.11 0.08 -11.61
CA ALA A 117 34.22 1.36 -10.93
C ALA A 117 32.85 1.84 -10.44
N GLU A 118 32.83 2.47 -9.27
CA GLU A 118 31.61 3.05 -8.69
C GLU A 118 31.14 4.26 -9.51
N ASP A 119 29.83 4.36 -9.69
CA ASP A 119 29.12 5.54 -10.20
C ASP A 119 28.16 6.02 -9.10
N THR A 120 28.31 7.26 -8.68
CA THR A 120 27.47 7.86 -7.63
C THR A 120 26.01 7.99 -8.04
N ASN A 121 25.67 7.92 -9.33
CA ASN A 121 24.27 7.85 -9.76
C ASN A 121 23.60 6.52 -9.38
N VAL A 122 24.37 5.49 -9.01
CA VAL A 122 23.87 4.17 -8.59
C VAL A 122 23.71 4.08 -7.06
N ASP A 123 24.21 5.07 -6.30
CA ASP A 123 24.02 5.19 -4.85
C ASP A 123 22.59 5.67 -4.56
N VAL A 124 21.62 4.75 -4.57
CA VAL A 124 20.19 5.06 -4.54
C VAL A 124 19.67 5.35 -3.14
N ASP A 125 20.43 5.02 -2.09
CA ASP A 125 20.10 5.35 -0.71
C ASP A 125 20.82 6.62 -0.18
N ASP A 126 21.66 7.26 -1.02
CA ASP A 126 22.41 8.49 -0.72
C ASP A 126 23.34 8.37 0.49
N ASN A 127 23.87 7.17 0.76
CA ASN A 127 24.80 6.95 1.88
C ASN A 127 26.25 7.36 1.56
N GLY A 128 26.54 7.69 0.29
CA GLY A 128 27.84 8.11 -0.21
C GLY A 128 28.70 6.98 -0.77
N ALA A 129 28.19 5.77 -0.92
CA ALA A 129 28.89 4.62 -1.49
C ALA A 129 27.93 3.64 -2.18
N VAL A 130 28.34 3.06 -3.31
CA VAL A 130 27.56 2.00 -3.97
C VAL A 130 27.84 0.66 -3.32
N THR A 131 26.83 0.11 -2.64
CA THR A 131 26.92 -1.15 -1.89
C THR A 131 25.90 -2.19 -2.38
N SER A 132 25.94 -3.37 -1.76
CA SER A 132 24.92 -4.40 -2.01
C SER A 132 23.52 -3.98 -1.53
N LEU A 133 23.42 -2.92 -0.71
CA LEU A 133 22.16 -2.29 -0.35
C LEU A 133 21.53 -1.63 -1.56
N ASP A 134 22.27 -0.82 -2.32
CA ASP A 134 21.82 -0.16 -3.55
C ASP A 134 21.36 -1.16 -4.60
N ALA A 135 22.15 -2.21 -4.80
CA ALA A 135 21.78 -3.31 -5.69
C ALA A 135 20.46 -3.96 -5.28
N ARG A 136 20.24 -4.14 -3.98
CA ARG A 136 18.99 -4.68 -3.45
C ARG A 136 17.86 -3.68 -3.69
N ILE A 137 18.02 -2.41 -3.37
CA ILE A 137 17.01 -1.36 -3.54
C ILE A 137 16.58 -1.26 -5.01
N ILE A 138 17.54 -1.27 -5.95
CA ILE A 138 17.25 -1.29 -7.39
C ILE A 138 16.44 -2.55 -7.75
N LEU A 139 16.89 -3.75 -7.34
CA LEU A 139 16.13 -4.98 -7.65
C LEU A 139 14.73 -4.92 -7.06
N GLN A 140 14.62 -4.48 -5.82
CA GLN A 140 13.39 -4.37 -5.05
C GLN A 140 12.41 -3.39 -5.66
N SER A 141 12.88 -2.25 -6.17
CA SER A 141 12.04 -1.30 -6.92
C SER A 141 11.51 -1.90 -8.23
N VAL A 142 12.29 -2.79 -8.86
CA VAL A 142 11.91 -3.45 -10.12
C VAL A 142 10.95 -4.61 -9.87
N VAL A 143 11.11 -5.34 -8.77
CA VAL A 143 10.24 -6.49 -8.43
C VAL A 143 9.08 -6.14 -7.51
N GLY A 144 9.06 -4.90 -6.99
CA GLY A 144 8.09 -4.43 -6.01
C GLY A 144 8.15 -5.17 -4.67
N LEU A 145 9.32 -5.17 -4.01
CA LEU A 145 9.52 -5.83 -2.70
C LEU A 145 10.41 -5.00 -1.77
N SER A 146 9.90 -4.14 -0.89
CA SER A 146 10.76 -3.42 0.07
C SER A 146 11.37 -4.32 1.17
N SER A 147 12.67 -4.16 1.47
CA SER A 147 13.34 -4.86 2.60
C SER A 147 12.99 -4.35 4.00
N GLU A 148 12.16 -3.31 4.11
CA GLU A 148 11.76 -2.71 5.40
C GLU A 148 10.62 -3.46 6.10
N VAL A 149 10.09 -4.52 5.47
CA VAL A 149 8.91 -5.25 5.94
C VAL A 149 9.25 -6.73 6.16
N ASP A 150 8.82 -7.27 7.30
CA ASP A 150 8.75 -8.72 7.56
C ASP A 150 7.26 -9.09 7.69
N PRO A 151 6.53 -9.18 6.56
CA PRO A 151 5.09 -9.22 6.61
C PRO A 151 4.58 -10.57 7.10
N THR A 152 3.55 -10.53 7.93
CA THR A 152 2.74 -11.70 8.28
C THR A 152 1.59 -11.91 7.29
N VAL A 153 1.24 -10.85 6.54
CA VAL A 153 0.18 -10.82 5.53
C VAL A 153 0.55 -9.87 4.40
N VAL A 154 0.26 -10.27 3.16
CA VAL A 154 0.29 -9.41 1.97
C VAL A 154 -1.14 -9.08 1.57
N VAL A 155 -1.43 -7.79 1.34
CA VAL A 155 -2.74 -7.32 0.87
C VAL A 155 -2.55 -6.62 -0.46
N MET A 156 -3.25 -7.07 -1.49
CA MET A 156 -3.18 -6.53 -2.85
C MET A 156 -4.53 -5.97 -3.27
N SER A 157 -4.54 -4.82 -3.94
CA SER A 157 -5.73 -4.20 -4.53
C SER A 157 -5.34 -3.18 -5.61
N ASP A 158 -6.32 -2.44 -6.13
CA ASP A 158 -6.15 -1.35 -7.09
C ASP A 158 -6.62 0.00 -6.50
N GLU A 159 -6.16 1.10 -7.10
CA GLU A 159 -6.47 2.45 -6.66
C GLU A 159 -7.98 2.76 -6.63
N ASP A 160 -8.73 2.31 -7.63
CA ASP A 160 -10.17 2.60 -7.73
C ASP A 160 -10.94 1.91 -6.60
N THR A 161 -10.59 0.67 -6.29
CA THR A 161 -11.12 -0.12 -5.17
C THR A 161 -10.84 0.57 -3.84
N ILE A 162 -9.59 1.00 -3.61
CA ILE A 162 -9.21 1.69 -2.37
C ILE A 162 -9.94 3.03 -2.24
N ARG A 163 -10.02 3.82 -3.32
CA ARG A 163 -10.75 5.09 -3.32
C ARG A 163 -12.25 4.89 -3.08
N SER A 164 -12.84 3.83 -3.61
CA SER A 164 -14.24 3.45 -3.37
C SER A 164 -14.50 3.17 -1.88
N ILE A 165 -13.66 2.37 -1.25
CA ILE A 165 -13.76 2.05 0.19
C ILE A 165 -13.62 3.31 1.04
N MET A 166 -12.61 4.13 0.73
CA MET A 166 -12.38 5.38 1.43
C MET A 166 -13.57 6.33 1.26
N GLY A 167 -14.14 6.44 0.07
CA GLY A 167 -15.27 7.32 -0.23
C GLY A 167 -16.62 6.82 0.28
N SER A 168 -16.71 5.56 0.70
CA SER A 168 -17.95 4.90 1.08
C SER A 168 -18.54 5.43 2.39
N GLN A 169 -19.88 5.46 2.45
CA GLN A 169 -20.63 5.68 3.69
C GLN A 169 -20.62 4.44 4.61
N GLN A 170 -20.31 3.27 4.05
CA GLN A 170 -20.20 2.00 4.78
C GLN A 170 -18.88 1.29 4.40
N PRO A 171 -17.71 1.83 4.81
CA PRO A 171 -16.40 1.33 4.36
C PRO A 171 -16.17 -0.16 4.62
N ALA A 172 -16.65 -0.68 5.77
CA ALA A 172 -16.53 -2.09 6.09
C ALA A 172 -17.27 -2.99 5.10
N ASN A 173 -18.50 -2.63 4.71
CA ASN A 173 -19.27 -3.40 3.74
C ASN A 173 -18.65 -3.33 2.35
N THR A 174 -18.23 -2.13 1.93
CA THR A 174 -17.53 -1.94 0.65
C THR A 174 -16.24 -2.73 0.56
N PHE A 175 -15.45 -2.78 1.65
CA PHE A 175 -14.27 -3.63 1.73
C PHE A 175 -14.62 -5.11 1.58
N LEU A 176 -15.64 -5.58 2.30
CA LEU A 176 -16.06 -6.98 2.25
C LEU A 176 -16.59 -7.38 0.87
N ASP A 177 -17.26 -6.48 0.17
CA ASP A 177 -17.76 -6.73 -1.19
C ASP A 177 -16.59 -6.83 -2.19
N ALA A 178 -15.60 -5.93 -2.08
CA ALA A 178 -14.38 -5.97 -2.89
C ALA A 178 -13.55 -7.23 -2.62
N TYR A 179 -13.43 -7.65 -1.36
CA TYR A 179 -12.77 -8.90 -0.98
C TYR A 179 -13.47 -10.13 -1.58
N ASP A 180 -14.81 -10.19 -1.54
CA ASP A 180 -15.57 -11.30 -2.11
C ASP A 180 -15.51 -11.32 -3.65
N ALA A 181 -15.41 -10.16 -4.28
CA ALA A 181 -15.26 -10.02 -5.73
C ALA A 181 -13.86 -10.39 -6.22
N GLY A 182 -12.86 -10.38 -5.33
CA GLY A 182 -11.45 -10.62 -5.64
C GLY A 182 -10.65 -9.36 -5.95
N ASP A 183 -11.27 -8.18 -5.83
CA ASP A 183 -10.64 -6.87 -6.01
C ASP A 183 -9.72 -6.50 -4.83
N ILE A 184 -9.89 -7.19 -3.69
CA ILE A 184 -8.92 -7.23 -2.60
C ILE A 184 -8.49 -8.67 -2.39
N VAL A 185 -7.20 -8.92 -2.53
CA VAL A 185 -6.58 -10.22 -2.25
C VAL A 185 -5.80 -10.11 -0.95
N ILE A 186 -6.01 -11.07 -0.04
CA ILE A 186 -5.26 -11.15 1.21
C ILE A 186 -4.57 -12.50 1.28
N GLU A 187 -3.24 -12.48 1.26
CA GLU A 187 -2.38 -13.65 1.29
C GLU A 187 -1.60 -13.72 2.60
N PRO A 188 -1.85 -14.73 3.45
CA PRO A 188 -1.06 -14.93 4.66
C PRO A 188 0.35 -15.41 4.31
N VAL A 189 1.34 -14.92 5.06
CA VAL A 189 2.73 -15.38 4.96
C VAL A 189 2.97 -16.48 5.99
N GLY A 190 3.36 -17.67 5.52
CA GLY A 190 3.68 -18.82 6.38
C GLY A 190 2.50 -19.75 6.71
N ILE A 191 2.82 -20.96 7.19
CA ILE A 191 1.88 -22.10 7.27
C ILE A 191 0.81 -21.93 8.36
N VAL A 192 1.14 -21.28 9.48
CA VAL A 192 0.22 -21.16 10.64
C VAL A 192 -0.88 -20.14 10.37
N ASN A 193 -0.56 -19.05 9.65
CA ASN A 193 -1.53 -18.00 9.33
C ASN A 193 -2.60 -18.49 8.35
N ASN A 194 -2.28 -19.40 7.42
CA ASN A 194 -3.25 -19.96 6.45
C ASN A 194 -4.47 -20.61 7.12
N ILE A 195 -4.30 -21.27 8.28
CA ILE A 195 -5.39 -21.93 9.00
C ILE A 195 -6.33 -20.89 9.64
N THR A 196 -5.76 -19.87 10.28
CA THR A 196 -6.52 -18.77 10.88
C THR A 196 -7.33 -18.02 9.82
N PHE A 197 -6.70 -17.71 8.68
CA PHE A 197 -7.34 -17.05 7.55
C PHE A 197 -8.48 -17.87 6.94
N PHE A 198 -8.31 -19.18 6.80
CA PHE A 198 -9.37 -20.05 6.31
C PHE A 198 -10.61 -20.01 7.21
N MET A 199 -10.41 -20.07 8.54
CA MET A 199 -11.51 -20.03 9.52
C MET A 199 -12.22 -18.68 9.52
N ALA A 200 -11.47 -17.58 9.40
CA ALA A 200 -12.03 -16.24 9.28
C ALA A 200 -12.82 -16.06 7.97
N ASN A 201 -12.31 -16.56 6.84
CA ASN A 201 -13.02 -16.53 5.56
C ASN A 201 -14.32 -17.37 5.57
N MET A 202 -14.31 -18.54 6.23
CA MET A 202 -15.54 -19.29 6.45
C MET A 202 -16.55 -18.50 7.30
N GLY A 203 -16.08 -17.86 8.37
CA GLY A 203 -16.88 -16.99 9.22
C GLY A 203 -17.51 -15.82 8.45
N LEU A 204 -16.77 -15.18 7.54
CA LEU A 204 -17.26 -14.15 6.63
C LEU A 204 -18.45 -14.63 5.81
N LYS A 205 -18.26 -15.72 5.07
CA LYS A 205 -19.27 -16.27 4.16
C LYS A 205 -20.55 -16.65 4.89
N VAL A 206 -20.43 -17.23 6.08
CA VAL A 206 -21.57 -17.60 6.92
C VAL A 206 -22.28 -16.35 7.47
N SER A 207 -21.53 -15.36 7.96
CA SER A 207 -22.13 -14.16 8.57
C SER A 207 -22.89 -13.30 7.56
N LYS A 208 -22.36 -13.17 6.34
CA LYS A 208 -23.05 -12.54 5.20
C LYS A 208 -24.30 -13.31 4.79
N LEU A 209 -24.23 -14.64 4.68
CA LEU A 209 -25.39 -15.48 4.35
C LEU A 209 -26.54 -15.30 5.36
N LEU A 210 -26.20 -15.03 6.62
CA LEU A 210 -27.16 -14.81 7.70
C LEU A 210 -27.60 -13.35 7.85
N GLY A 211 -27.05 -12.42 7.07
CA GLY A 211 -27.35 -10.98 7.14
C GLY A 211 -26.95 -10.31 8.46
N ILE A 212 -25.97 -10.88 9.16
CA ILE A 212 -25.43 -10.34 10.42
C ILE A 212 -24.49 -9.16 10.12
N ILE A 213 -23.82 -9.23 8.97
CA ILE A 213 -23.00 -8.19 8.35
C ILE A 213 -23.34 -8.13 6.86
#